data_AF-A0A940R2A8-F1
#
_entry.id   AF-A0A940R2A8-F1
#
_cell.length_a   1.000
_cell.length_b   1.000
_cell.length_c   1.000
_cell.angle_alpha   90.00
_cell.angle_beta   90.00
_cell.angle_gamma   90.00
#
_symmetry.space_group_name_H-M   'P 1'
#
loop_
_entity.id
_entity.type
_entity.pdbx_description
1 polymer ?
#
loop_
_entity_poly.entity_id
_entity_poly.type
_entity_poly.pdbx_seq_one_letter_code
_entity_poly.pdbx_strand_id
1 'polypeptide(L)'
;ITREGDRIHLEGKGEPMEYAVKMKQIPEEKLMDKLLEKRQVTPRMIEAVSEKLVKFYFAAETSDLIKSFAKPERVKQDTDENFEQTEKYIDVTISREVYEEVKNKTNDFFRKNEKIFQQRIASDRIRDCHGDLRLEHIFWGDEISIFDCIEFNQRFRYTDVAADIAFLAMDLDYHGREDLSEHLIGAYVGESGDHESMEVLDFYKCYRAYVRGKVESFRLDDPHIPGREKEEALKRAQEYFNLARRYAQRF
;
A
#
# COMPACT_ATOMS: atom_id res chain seq x y z
N ILE A 1 26.12 -14.10 12.71
CA ILE A 1 26.91 -13.22 13.60
C ILE A 1 27.49 -14.11 14.69
N THR A 2 28.81 -14.15 14.85
CA THR A 2 29.49 -15.03 15.81
C THR A 2 30.33 -14.23 16.79
N ARG A 3 30.57 -14.77 17.99
CA ARG A 3 31.49 -14.18 18.98
C ARG A 3 32.75 -15.00 19.10
N GLU A 4 33.87 -14.29 19.17
CA GLU A 4 35.19 -14.85 19.47
C GLU A 4 35.88 -13.93 20.49
N GLY A 5 35.93 -14.38 21.75
CA GLY A 5 36.30 -13.51 22.87
C GLY A 5 35.33 -12.32 23.02
N ASP A 6 35.87 -11.10 23.09
CA ASP A 6 35.10 -9.85 23.18
C ASP A 6 34.76 -9.24 21.80
N ARG A 7 35.04 -9.94 20.70
CA ARG A 7 34.80 -9.44 19.33
C ARG A 7 33.60 -10.10 18.68
N ILE A 8 32.86 -9.29 17.93
CA ILE A 8 31.72 -9.71 17.11
C ILE A 8 32.16 -9.76 15.65
N HIS A 9 31.83 -10.87 14.98
CA HIS A 9 32.19 -11.11 13.58
C HIS A 9 30.94 -11.41 12.75
N LEU A 10 30.84 -10.76 11.58
CA LEU A 10 29.95 -11.20 10.50
C LEU A 10 30.62 -12.36 9.77
N GLU A 11 29.87 -13.44 9.51
CA GLU A 11 30.39 -14.66 8.85
C GLU A 11 31.61 -15.31 9.53
N GLY A 12 31.77 -15.13 10.85
CA GLY A 12 32.84 -15.77 11.60
C GLY A 12 32.61 -17.27 11.85
N LYS A 13 33.64 -17.96 12.36
CA LYS A 13 33.63 -19.41 12.63
C LYS A 13 33.33 -19.77 14.09
N GLY A 14 33.12 -18.76 14.94
CA GLY A 14 32.78 -18.96 16.36
C GLY A 14 31.34 -19.42 16.56
N GLU A 15 30.92 -19.48 17.83
CA GLU A 15 29.54 -19.85 18.17
C GLU A 15 28.56 -18.81 17.59
N PRO A 16 27.51 -19.23 16.85
CA PRO A 16 26.47 -18.34 16.36
C PRO A 16 25.73 -17.68 17.51
N MET A 17 25.76 -16.35 17.55
CA MET A 17 25.00 -15.55 18.52
C MET A 17 23.68 -15.07 17.95
N GLU A 18 23.67 -14.70 16.68
CA GLU A 18 22.51 -14.13 15.99
C GLU A 18 22.59 -14.42 14.50
N TYR A 19 21.43 -14.52 13.85
CA TYR A 19 21.30 -14.77 12.43
C TYR A 19 20.91 -13.48 11.71
N ALA A 20 21.47 -13.27 10.52
CA ALA A 20 21.13 -12.14 9.67
C ALA A 20 21.04 -12.64 8.22
N VAL A 21 20.23 -11.95 7.42
CA VAL A 21 20.13 -12.24 5.99
C VAL A 21 21.16 -11.40 5.23
N LYS A 22 21.97 -12.05 4.39
CA LYS A 22 22.91 -11.38 3.48
C LYS A 22 22.30 -11.32 2.08
N MET A 23 21.93 -10.13 1.64
CA MET A 23 21.27 -9.91 0.36
C MET A 23 22.20 -9.19 -0.62
N LYS A 24 21.91 -9.33 -1.92
CA LYS A 24 22.54 -8.52 -2.95
C LYS A 24 21.90 -7.13 -2.92
N GLN A 25 22.72 -6.09 -2.73
CA GLN A 25 22.22 -4.71 -2.76
C GLN A 25 21.70 -4.38 -4.15
N ILE A 26 20.49 -3.83 -4.18
CA ILE A 26 19.85 -3.32 -5.38
C ILE A 26 20.36 -1.90 -5.65
N PRO A 27 20.72 -1.54 -6.90
CA PRO A 27 21.04 -0.16 -7.24
C PRO A 27 19.80 0.73 -7.11
N GLU A 28 19.81 1.67 -6.15
CA GLU A 28 18.67 2.53 -5.82
C GLU A 28 18.17 3.33 -7.02
N GLU A 29 19.06 3.72 -7.94
CA GLU A 29 18.73 4.50 -9.12
C GLU A 29 17.81 3.78 -10.12
N LYS A 30 17.61 2.47 -9.92
CA LYS A 30 16.72 1.60 -10.70
C LYS A 30 15.43 1.22 -9.96
N LEU A 31 15.21 1.71 -8.74
CA LEU A 31 13.91 1.61 -8.08
C LEU A 31 12.91 2.49 -8.83
N MET A 32 11.65 2.05 -8.92
CA MET A 32 10.66 2.73 -9.75
C MET A 32 10.30 4.12 -9.24
N ASP A 33 10.36 4.38 -7.94
CA ASP A 33 10.21 5.74 -7.39
C ASP A 33 11.32 6.68 -7.90
N LYS A 34 12.58 6.22 -7.89
CA LYS A 34 13.73 6.98 -8.43
C LYS A 34 13.69 7.15 -9.94
N LEU A 35 13.20 6.15 -10.67
CA LEU A 35 12.93 6.29 -12.10
C LEU A 35 11.79 7.27 -12.37
N LEU A 36 10.77 7.31 -11.50
CA LEU A 36 9.63 8.21 -11.64
C LEU A 36 10.05 9.66 -11.45
N GLU A 37 10.86 9.95 -10.42
CA GLU A 37 11.46 11.25 -10.16
C GLU A 37 12.25 11.77 -11.39
N LYS A 38 12.94 10.87 -12.10
CA LYS A 38 13.69 11.16 -13.33
C LYS A 38 12.82 11.17 -14.60
N ARG A 39 11.51 10.96 -14.49
CA ARG A 39 10.56 10.85 -15.61
C ARG A 39 10.89 9.72 -16.60
N GLN A 40 11.45 8.63 -16.09
CA GLN A 40 11.87 7.47 -16.87
C GLN A 40 10.86 6.32 -16.84
N VAL A 41 9.85 6.36 -15.95
CA VAL A 41 8.77 5.37 -15.95
C VAL A 41 7.84 5.61 -17.14
N THR A 42 7.73 4.59 -17.98
CA THR A 42 6.90 4.58 -19.20
C THR A 42 5.65 3.72 -19.03
N PRO A 43 4.61 3.92 -19.86
CA PRO A 43 3.43 3.05 -19.87
C PRO A 43 3.78 1.56 -20.01
N ARG A 44 4.72 1.22 -20.91
CA ARG A 44 5.20 -0.17 -21.09
C ARG A 44 5.85 -0.77 -19.83
N MET A 45 6.50 0.04 -19.01
CA MET A 45 7.03 -0.44 -17.73
C MET A 45 5.90 -0.78 -16.76
N ILE A 46 4.86 0.04 -16.74
CA ILE A 46 3.66 -0.18 -15.94
C ILE A 46 2.91 -1.45 -16.40
N GLU A 47 2.76 -1.67 -17.71
CA GLU A 47 2.20 -2.92 -18.26
C GLU A 47 2.99 -4.14 -17.77
N ALA A 48 4.32 -4.12 -17.87
CA ALA A 48 5.14 -5.25 -17.43
C ALA A 48 5.07 -5.50 -15.91
N VAL A 49 4.90 -4.44 -15.11
CA VAL A 49 4.61 -4.56 -13.67
C VAL A 49 3.24 -5.19 -13.45
N SER A 50 2.21 -4.72 -14.15
CA SER A 50 0.86 -5.31 -14.12
C SER A 50 0.90 -6.80 -14.44
N GLU A 51 1.55 -7.19 -15.54
CA GLU A 51 1.65 -8.60 -15.95
C GLU A 51 2.29 -9.47 -14.86
N LYS A 52 3.32 -8.94 -14.18
CA LYS A 52 3.98 -9.65 -13.09
C LYS A 52 3.07 -9.79 -11.87
N LEU A 53 2.34 -8.72 -11.53
CA LEU A 53 1.38 -8.70 -10.43
C LEU A 53 0.20 -9.65 -10.70
N VAL A 54 -0.38 -9.64 -11.90
CA VAL A 54 -1.47 -10.55 -12.29
C VAL A 54 -1.02 -12.01 -12.19
N LYS A 55 0.19 -12.35 -12.67
CA LYS A 55 0.77 -13.69 -12.51
C LYS A 55 0.95 -14.05 -11.04
N PHE A 56 1.40 -13.11 -10.21
CA PHE A 56 1.52 -13.31 -8.77
C PHE A 56 0.16 -13.59 -8.12
N TYR A 57 -0.85 -12.73 -8.33
CA TYR A 57 -2.17 -12.90 -7.72
C TYR A 57 -2.91 -14.15 -8.20
N PHE A 58 -2.68 -14.59 -9.45
CA PHE A 58 -3.22 -15.84 -9.95
C PHE A 58 -2.67 -17.07 -9.20
N ALA A 59 -1.38 -17.02 -8.83
CA ALA A 59 -0.72 -18.08 -8.07
C ALA A 59 -0.83 -17.92 -6.54
N ALA A 60 -1.22 -16.73 -6.06
CA ALA A 60 -1.31 -16.43 -4.64
C ALA A 60 -2.39 -17.25 -3.93
N GLU A 61 -2.10 -17.63 -2.68
CA GLU A 61 -2.98 -18.45 -1.86
C GLU A 61 -4.35 -17.76 -1.65
N THR A 62 -5.40 -18.58 -1.63
CA THR A 62 -6.73 -18.20 -1.15
C THR A 62 -7.32 -19.36 -0.36
N SER A 63 -8.11 -19.04 0.66
CA SER A 63 -8.77 -20.00 1.54
C SER A 63 -9.90 -19.31 2.29
N ASP A 64 -10.77 -20.08 2.96
CA ASP A 64 -11.81 -19.49 3.82
C ASP A 64 -11.22 -18.63 4.95
N LEU A 65 -10.03 -19.00 5.44
CA LEU A 65 -9.29 -18.19 6.40
C LEU A 65 -8.91 -16.85 5.77
N ILE A 66 -8.26 -16.84 4.61
CA ILE A 66 -7.83 -15.61 3.90
C ILE A 66 -9.04 -14.74 3.57
N LYS A 67 -10.11 -15.32 3.02
CA LYS A 67 -11.37 -14.63 2.72
C LYS A 67 -12.01 -13.98 3.93
N SER A 68 -11.83 -14.57 5.13
CA SER A 68 -12.41 -14.03 6.36
C SER A 68 -11.88 -12.64 6.75
N PHE A 69 -10.69 -12.26 6.28
CA PHE A 69 -10.07 -10.96 6.56
C PHE A 69 -10.66 -9.82 5.73
N ALA A 70 -11.24 -10.11 4.57
CA ALA A 70 -11.84 -9.11 3.69
C ALA A 70 -13.38 -9.06 3.77
N LYS A 71 -13.97 -9.67 4.79
CA LYS A 71 -15.40 -9.50 5.08
C LYS A 71 -15.72 -8.01 5.28
N PRO A 72 -16.89 -7.52 4.84
CA PRO A 72 -17.24 -6.10 4.92
C PRO A 72 -17.04 -5.51 6.33
N GLU A 73 -17.38 -6.26 7.37
CA GLU A 73 -17.25 -5.82 8.76
C GLU A 73 -15.78 -5.68 9.18
N ARG A 74 -14.89 -6.53 8.64
CA ARG A 74 -13.45 -6.46 8.90
C ARG A 74 -12.81 -5.29 8.18
N VAL A 75 -13.12 -5.10 6.89
CA VAL A 75 -12.63 -3.94 6.14
C VAL A 75 -13.14 -2.65 6.78
N LYS A 76 -14.41 -2.61 7.23
CA LYS A 76 -14.95 -1.47 7.98
C LYS A 76 -14.20 -1.24 9.28
N GLN A 77 -13.94 -2.29 10.07
CA GLN A 77 -13.13 -2.18 11.29
C GLN A 77 -11.76 -1.55 11.00
N ASP A 78 -11.08 -1.95 9.93
CA ASP A 78 -9.79 -1.37 9.54
C ASP A 78 -9.90 0.13 9.23
N THR A 79 -10.97 0.55 8.55
CA THR A 79 -11.23 1.97 8.29
C THR A 79 -11.56 2.75 9.57
N ASP A 80 -12.39 2.18 10.45
CA ASP A 80 -12.77 2.81 11.72
C ASP A 80 -11.55 3.01 12.62
N GLU A 81 -10.69 2.01 12.76
CA GLU A 81 -9.43 2.11 13.51
C GLU A 81 -8.51 3.21 12.93
N ASN A 82 -8.45 3.37 11.60
CA ASN A 82 -7.71 4.47 11.00
C ASN A 82 -8.28 5.83 11.39
N PHE A 83 -9.61 5.99 11.41
CA PHE A 83 -10.26 7.22 11.83
C PHE A 83 -10.02 7.52 13.31
N GLU A 84 -10.16 6.52 14.19
CA GLU A 84 -9.92 6.64 15.63
C GLU A 84 -8.47 7.06 15.92
N GLN A 85 -7.50 6.39 15.30
CA GLN A 85 -6.08 6.68 15.48
C GLN A 85 -5.66 8.07 14.96
N THR A 86 -6.48 8.67 14.08
CA THR A 86 -6.20 9.98 13.49
C THR A 86 -6.84 11.14 14.26
N GLU A 87 -7.76 10.87 15.20
CA GLU A 87 -8.53 11.92 15.90
C GLU A 87 -7.64 12.99 16.55
N LYS A 88 -6.51 12.59 17.14
CA LYS A 88 -5.57 13.51 17.79
C LYS A 88 -4.80 14.42 16.82
N TYR A 89 -4.83 14.15 15.52
CA TYR A 89 -4.18 14.97 14.48
C TYR A 89 -5.17 15.84 13.71
N ILE A 90 -6.45 15.84 14.09
CA ILE A 90 -7.43 16.79 13.58
C ILE A 90 -6.97 18.20 13.93
N ASP A 91 -7.04 19.09 12.95
CA ASP A 91 -6.55 20.47 12.97
C ASP A 91 -5.00 20.58 13.14
N VAL A 92 -4.27 19.47 12.93
CA VAL A 92 -2.79 19.40 12.85
C VAL A 92 -2.35 18.98 11.44
N THR A 93 -2.69 17.75 11.03
CA THR A 93 -2.35 17.20 9.69
C THR A 93 -3.56 17.03 8.79
N ILE A 94 -4.77 17.04 9.34
CA ILE A 94 -6.03 16.93 8.62
C ILE A 94 -7.01 17.92 9.21
N SER A 95 -7.74 18.69 8.41
CA SER A 95 -8.79 19.56 8.96
C SER A 95 -10.00 18.73 9.39
N ARG A 96 -10.76 19.22 10.37
CA ARG A 96 -12.02 18.58 10.78
C ARG A 96 -12.99 18.33 9.62
N GLU A 97 -13.09 19.28 8.69
CA GLU A 97 -13.93 19.16 7.50
C GLU A 97 -13.53 17.94 6.65
N VAL A 98 -12.24 17.81 6.33
CA VAL A 98 -11.74 16.70 5.50
C VAL A 98 -11.88 15.37 6.22
N TYR A 99 -11.60 15.32 7.53
CA TYR A 99 -11.79 14.13 8.35
C TYR A 99 -13.24 13.63 8.30
N GLU A 100 -14.20 14.51 8.58
CA GLU A 100 -15.63 14.15 8.58
C GLU A 100 -16.12 13.80 7.18
N GLU A 101 -15.68 14.51 6.14
CA GLU A 101 -16.07 14.20 4.76
C GLU A 101 -15.63 12.79 4.36
N VAL A 102 -14.35 12.45 4.55
CA VAL A 102 -13.80 11.14 4.18
C VAL A 102 -14.46 10.04 5.02
N LYS A 103 -14.62 10.24 6.33
CA LYS A 103 -15.28 9.29 7.23
C LYS A 103 -16.73 9.02 6.83
N ASN A 104 -17.50 10.06 6.54
CA ASN A 104 -18.90 9.93 6.14
C ASN A 104 -19.04 9.23 4.79
N LYS A 105 -18.23 9.61 3.79
CA LYS A 105 -18.19 8.95 2.48
C LYS A 105 -17.81 7.47 2.57
N THR A 106 -16.81 7.15 3.39
CA THR A 106 -16.38 5.78 3.66
C THR A 106 -17.51 4.94 4.26
N ASN A 107 -18.20 5.48 5.28
CA ASN A 107 -19.34 4.81 5.90
C ASN A 107 -20.53 4.65 4.94
N ASP A 108 -20.79 5.65 4.10
CA ASP A 108 -21.80 5.57 3.04
C ASP A 108 -21.49 4.50 2.01
N PHE A 109 -20.22 4.34 1.63
CA PHE A 109 -19.80 3.31 0.68
C PHE A 109 -20.11 1.91 1.21
N PHE A 110 -19.77 1.61 2.47
CA PHE A 110 -20.12 0.32 3.08
C PHE A 110 -21.63 0.07 3.11
N ARG A 111 -22.43 1.08 3.48
CA ARG A 111 -23.90 0.95 3.53
C ARG A 111 -24.52 0.64 2.17
N LYS A 112 -23.97 1.21 1.09
CA LYS A 112 -24.53 1.08 -0.27
C LYS A 112 -24.00 -0.14 -1.00
N ASN A 113 -22.75 -0.52 -0.74
CA ASN A 113 -22.00 -1.46 -1.58
C ASN A 113 -21.67 -2.78 -0.87
N GLU A 114 -22.31 -3.15 0.23
CA GLU A 114 -22.05 -4.42 0.93
C GLU A 114 -21.99 -5.64 -0.02
N LYS A 115 -22.85 -5.65 -1.06
CA LYS A 115 -22.89 -6.72 -2.06
C LYS A 115 -21.60 -6.85 -2.87
N ILE A 116 -20.89 -5.76 -3.18
CA ILE A 116 -19.66 -5.84 -3.99
C ILE A 116 -18.57 -6.59 -3.23
N PHE A 117 -18.43 -6.35 -1.93
CA PHE A 117 -17.46 -7.06 -1.09
C PHE A 117 -17.77 -8.57 -1.06
N GLN A 118 -19.04 -8.95 -0.93
CA GLN A 118 -19.45 -10.36 -0.96
C GLN A 118 -19.20 -11.01 -2.33
N GLN A 119 -19.45 -10.28 -3.43
CA GLN A 119 -19.13 -10.74 -4.78
C GLN A 119 -17.63 -10.96 -4.94
N ARG A 120 -16.79 -10.04 -4.47
CA ARG A 120 -15.33 -10.17 -4.56
C ARG A 120 -14.79 -11.35 -3.75
N ILE A 121 -15.37 -11.63 -2.58
CA ILE A 121 -15.10 -12.86 -1.81
C ILE A 121 -15.50 -14.11 -2.59
N ALA A 122 -16.69 -14.12 -3.21
CA ALA A 122 -17.19 -15.25 -3.98
C ALA A 122 -16.39 -15.50 -5.27
N SER A 123 -15.83 -14.44 -5.86
CA SER A 123 -14.99 -14.46 -7.06
C SER A 123 -13.50 -14.76 -6.78
N ASP A 124 -13.17 -15.25 -5.58
CA ASP A 124 -11.80 -15.55 -5.14
C ASP A 124 -10.81 -14.37 -5.33
N ARG A 125 -11.28 -13.13 -5.15
CA ARG A 125 -10.45 -11.93 -5.25
C ARG A 125 -9.70 -11.59 -3.96
N ILE A 126 -9.96 -12.33 -2.89
CA ILE A 126 -9.23 -12.18 -1.62
C ILE A 126 -8.05 -13.14 -1.63
N ARG A 127 -6.85 -12.58 -1.62
CA ARG A 127 -5.59 -13.30 -1.81
C ARG A 127 -4.59 -12.91 -0.74
N ASP A 128 -3.57 -13.75 -0.60
CA ASP A 128 -2.36 -13.40 0.12
C ASP A 128 -1.52 -12.41 -0.70
N CYS A 129 -1.83 -11.12 -0.55
CA CYS A 129 -1.29 -10.03 -1.37
C CYS A 129 0.03 -9.46 -0.80
N HIS A 130 0.58 -8.44 -1.46
CA HIS A 130 1.77 -7.73 -0.97
C HIS A 130 1.47 -6.94 0.32
N GLY A 131 0.31 -6.27 0.37
CA GLY A 131 -0.19 -5.54 1.53
C GLY A 131 0.38 -4.11 1.68
N ASP A 132 1.44 -3.81 0.94
CA ASP A 132 2.17 -2.53 0.98
C ASP A 132 2.80 -2.15 -0.37
N LEU A 133 2.12 -2.48 -1.47
CA LEU A 133 2.64 -2.33 -2.82
C LEU A 133 2.82 -0.85 -3.22
N ARG A 134 4.08 -0.39 -3.28
CA ARG A 134 4.48 0.98 -3.66
C ARG A 134 5.64 0.96 -4.66
N LEU A 135 5.88 2.09 -5.32
CA LEU A 135 6.95 2.24 -6.32
C LEU A 135 8.35 1.97 -5.76
N GLU A 136 8.61 2.35 -4.51
CA GLU A 136 9.90 2.13 -3.84
C GLU A 136 10.23 0.64 -3.64
N HIS A 137 9.22 -0.24 -3.70
CA HIS A 137 9.35 -1.69 -3.58
C HIS A 137 9.53 -2.39 -4.93
N ILE A 138 9.57 -1.65 -6.04
CA ILE A 138 9.70 -2.21 -7.38
C ILE A 138 11.07 -1.85 -7.95
N PHE A 139 11.90 -2.86 -8.15
CA PHE A 139 13.20 -2.75 -8.80
C PHE A 139 13.10 -3.11 -10.29
N TRP A 140 13.47 -2.17 -11.15
CA TRP A 140 13.52 -2.35 -12.60
C TRP A 140 14.93 -2.80 -13.06
N GLY A 141 15.22 -4.09 -12.84
CA GLY A 141 16.45 -4.76 -13.29
C GLY A 141 16.30 -5.49 -14.63
N ASP A 142 17.22 -6.41 -14.91
CA ASP A 142 17.09 -7.35 -16.05
C ASP A 142 15.80 -8.17 -15.93
N GLU A 143 15.41 -8.47 -14.69
CA GLU A 143 14.07 -8.90 -14.31
C GLU A 143 13.46 -7.90 -13.33
N ILE A 144 12.16 -7.63 -13.48
CA ILE A 144 11.40 -6.84 -12.51
C ILE A 144 11.36 -7.61 -11.19
N SER A 145 11.74 -6.99 -10.09
CA SER A 145 11.62 -7.56 -8.74
C SER A 145 10.70 -6.68 -7.90
N ILE A 146 9.72 -7.30 -7.25
CA ILE A 146 8.83 -6.64 -6.29
C ILE A 146 9.11 -7.30 -4.94
N PHE A 147 9.47 -6.52 -3.94
CA PHE A 147 9.99 -7.00 -2.65
C PHE A 147 9.35 -6.24 -1.49
N ASP A 148 9.71 -6.58 -0.25
CA ASP A 148 9.16 -5.97 0.97
C ASP A 148 7.65 -6.15 1.14
N CYS A 149 7.15 -7.33 0.76
CA CYS A 149 5.82 -7.77 1.18
C CYS A 149 5.76 -7.80 2.71
N ILE A 150 4.65 -7.37 3.30
CA ILE A 150 4.45 -7.55 4.74
C ILE A 150 4.45 -9.06 5.00
N GLU A 151 5.28 -9.58 5.91
CA GLU A 151 5.35 -11.05 6.18
C GLU A 151 4.69 -11.46 7.50
N PHE A 152 4.71 -10.57 8.48
CA PHE A 152 4.38 -10.88 9.87
C PHE A 152 2.93 -10.57 10.25
N ASN A 153 2.20 -9.81 9.41
CA ASN A 153 0.83 -9.39 9.71
C ASN A 153 -0.14 -9.79 8.60
N GLN A 154 -0.83 -10.91 8.83
CA GLN A 154 -1.84 -11.46 7.94
C GLN A 154 -2.97 -10.45 7.64
N ARG A 155 -3.35 -9.60 8.61
CA ARG A 155 -4.41 -8.60 8.43
C ARG A 155 -4.10 -7.59 7.31
N PHE A 156 -2.82 -7.31 7.08
CA PHE A 156 -2.40 -6.37 6.04
C PHE A 156 -2.18 -7.04 4.68
N ARG A 157 -1.87 -8.34 4.65
CA ARG A 157 -1.66 -9.12 3.41
C ARG A 157 -2.93 -9.73 2.85
N TYR A 158 -3.75 -10.33 3.70
CA TYR A 158 -4.96 -11.06 3.31
C TYR A 158 -6.06 -10.07 3.01
N THR A 159 -6.07 -9.61 1.75
CA THR A 159 -6.91 -8.50 1.32
C THR A 159 -7.39 -8.73 -0.10
N ASP A 160 -8.27 -7.85 -0.54
CA ASP A 160 -8.72 -7.82 -1.92
C ASP A 160 -7.57 -7.43 -2.85
N VAL A 161 -7.37 -8.16 -3.95
CA VAL A 161 -6.36 -7.80 -4.96
C VAL A 161 -6.53 -6.36 -5.45
N ALA A 162 -7.78 -5.88 -5.57
CA ALA A 162 -8.04 -4.49 -5.94
C ALA A 162 -7.48 -3.49 -4.91
N ALA A 163 -7.39 -3.85 -3.64
CA ALA A 163 -6.82 -3.00 -2.59
C ALA A 163 -5.29 -2.88 -2.67
N ASP A 164 -4.63 -3.89 -3.23
CA ASP A 164 -3.18 -3.92 -3.44
C ASP A 164 -2.81 -3.16 -4.73
N ILE A 165 -3.57 -3.36 -5.82
CA ILE A 165 -3.47 -2.57 -7.06
C ILE A 165 -3.79 -1.09 -6.80
N ALA A 166 -4.83 -0.80 -6.01
CA ALA A 166 -5.17 0.56 -5.62
C ALA A 166 -4.04 1.25 -4.84
N PHE A 167 -3.21 0.50 -4.10
CA PHE A 167 -2.09 1.08 -3.38
C PHE A 167 -1.05 1.64 -4.36
N LEU A 168 -0.63 0.84 -5.34
CA LEU A 168 0.32 1.29 -6.36
C LEU A 168 -0.26 2.41 -7.24
N ALA A 169 -1.54 2.32 -7.61
CA ALA A 169 -2.21 3.36 -8.37
C ALA A 169 -2.32 4.68 -7.56
N MET A 170 -2.59 4.60 -6.26
CA MET A 170 -2.62 5.76 -5.36
C MET A 170 -1.21 6.38 -5.23
N ASP A 171 -0.17 5.56 -5.16
CA ASP A 171 1.23 6.02 -5.09
C ASP A 171 1.63 6.78 -6.37
N LEU A 172 1.24 6.29 -7.54
CA LEU A 172 1.41 7.01 -8.81
C LEU A 172 0.67 8.36 -8.81
N ASP A 173 -0.57 8.41 -8.34
CA ASP A 173 -1.35 9.65 -8.23
C ASP A 173 -0.71 10.64 -7.25
N TYR A 174 -0.17 10.15 -6.12
CA TYR A 174 0.56 10.97 -5.15
C TYR A 174 1.79 11.64 -5.78
N HIS A 175 2.50 10.92 -6.65
CA HIS A 175 3.60 11.45 -7.45
C HIS A 175 3.17 12.23 -8.70
N GLY A 176 1.87 12.55 -8.84
CA GLY A 176 1.33 13.37 -9.92
C GLY A 176 1.29 12.67 -11.28
N ARG A 177 1.28 11.34 -11.31
CA ARG A 177 1.26 10.50 -12.52
C ARG A 177 -0.05 9.73 -12.65
N GLU A 178 -1.16 10.47 -12.62
CA GLU A 178 -2.51 9.94 -12.86
C GLU A 178 -2.61 9.23 -14.22
N ASP A 179 -1.84 9.67 -15.23
CA ASP A 179 -1.73 9.01 -16.54
C ASP A 179 -1.20 7.57 -16.45
N LEU A 180 -0.20 7.32 -15.58
CA LEU A 180 0.34 5.98 -15.37
C LEU A 180 -0.54 5.14 -14.44
N SER A 181 -1.23 5.77 -13.49
CA SER A 181 -2.19 5.12 -12.61
C SER A 181 -3.39 4.58 -13.36
N GLU A 182 -3.97 5.37 -14.26
CA GLU A 182 -5.04 4.93 -15.17
C GLU A 182 -4.55 3.81 -16.08
N HIS A 183 -3.32 3.91 -16.58
CA HIS A 183 -2.71 2.87 -17.41
C HIS A 183 -2.49 1.56 -16.65
N LEU A 184 -2.02 1.62 -15.39
CA LEU A 184 -1.89 0.46 -14.50
C LEU A 184 -3.24 -0.23 -14.29
N ILE A 185 -4.28 0.54 -13.96
CA ILE A 185 -5.62 0.01 -13.74
C ILE A 185 -6.15 -0.64 -15.02
N GLY A 186 -5.99 0.02 -16.17
CA GLY A 186 -6.39 -0.51 -17.48
C GLY A 186 -5.68 -1.81 -17.83
N ALA A 187 -4.36 -1.89 -17.64
CA ALA A 187 -3.57 -3.10 -17.86
C ALA A 187 -4.02 -4.23 -16.92
N TYR A 188 -4.15 -3.95 -15.62
CA TYR A 188 -4.61 -4.94 -14.64
C TYR A 188 -5.98 -5.51 -15.00
N VAL A 189 -6.96 -4.66 -15.30
CA VAL A 189 -8.32 -5.11 -15.67
C VAL A 189 -8.31 -5.89 -16.98
N GLY A 190 -7.54 -5.44 -17.98
CA GLY A 190 -7.43 -6.11 -19.27
C GLY A 190 -6.79 -7.50 -19.18
N GLU A 191 -5.75 -7.65 -18.35
CA GLU A 191 -5.01 -8.91 -18.17
C GLU A 191 -5.70 -9.89 -17.23
N SER A 192 -6.29 -9.40 -16.14
CA SER A 192 -6.92 -10.23 -15.10
C SER A 192 -8.39 -10.54 -15.34
N GLY A 193 -9.05 -9.77 -16.22
CA GLY A 193 -10.51 -9.81 -16.43
C GLY A 193 -11.33 -9.35 -15.21
N ASP A 194 -10.71 -8.74 -14.20
CA ASP A 194 -11.36 -8.27 -12.97
C ASP A 194 -12.10 -6.93 -13.17
N HIS A 195 -13.12 -6.93 -14.03
CA HIS A 195 -13.90 -5.72 -14.31
C HIS A 195 -14.63 -5.16 -13.07
N GLU A 196 -15.02 -6.04 -12.13
CA GLU A 196 -15.68 -5.67 -10.87
C GLU A 196 -14.76 -4.83 -9.96
N SER A 197 -13.44 -4.85 -10.17
CA SER A 197 -12.51 -4.03 -9.39
C SER A 197 -12.77 -2.54 -9.56
N MET A 198 -13.27 -2.12 -10.72
CA MET A 198 -13.60 -0.72 -11.01
C MET A 198 -14.63 -0.14 -10.03
N GLU A 199 -15.48 -0.96 -9.43
CA GLU A 199 -16.49 -0.52 -8.44
C GLU A 199 -15.90 -0.22 -7.06
N VAL A 200 -14.69 -0.73 -6.76
CA VAL A 200 -14.04 -0.62 -5.44
C VAL A 200 -12.70 0.12 -5.48
N LEU A 201 -12.15 0.39 -6.67
CA LEU A 201 -10.81 0.98 -6.81
C LEU A 201 -10.71 2.36 -6.16
N ASP A 202 -11.63 3.29 -6.42
CA ASP A 202 -11.58 4.63 -5.79
C ASP A 202 -11.74 4.54 -4.26
N PHE A 203 -12.58 3.62 -3.77
CA PHE A 203 -12.69 3.33 -2.34
C PHE A 203 -11.36 2.86 -1.75
N TYR A 204 -10.70 1.89 -2.39
CA TYR A 204 -9.42 1.41 -1.89
C TYR A 204 -8.28 2.43 -2.06
N LYS A 205 -8.28 3.25 -3.12
CA LYS A 205 -7.33 4.37 -3.27
C LYS A 205 -7.52 5.40 -2.16
N CYS A 206 -8.77 5.71 -1.80
CA CYS A 206 -9.11 6.55 -0.64
C CYS A 206 -8.56 5.95 0.66
N TYR A 207 -8.85 4.67 0.92
CA TYR A 207 -8.38 3.95 2.10
C TYR A 207 -6.84 3.97 2.21
N ARG A 208 -6.13 3.64 1.13
CA ARG A 208 -4.65 3.61 1.11
C ARG A 208 -4.05 4.99 1.28
N ALA A 209 -4.60 6.02 0.63
CA ALA A 209 -4.18 7.40 0.84
C ALA A 209 -4.37 7.81 2.31
N TYR A 210 -5.50 7.47 2.92
CA TYR A 210 -5.76 7.76 4.33
C TYR A 210 -4.76 7.04 5.27
N VAL A 211 -4.45 5.77 4.99
CA VAL A 211 -3.42 5.01 5.74
C VAL A 211 -2.06 5.72 5.66
N ARG A 212 -1.64 6.18 4.47
CA ARG A 212 -0.37 6.92 4.31
C ARG A 212 -0.39 8.25 5.06
N GLY A 213 -1.49 8.99 4.98
CA GLY A 213 -1.69 10.22 5.77
C GLY A 213 -1.50 9.97 7.26
N LYS A 214 -2.18 8.94 7.80
CA LYS A 214 -2.07 8.52 9.20
C LYS A 214 -0.64 8.15 9.60
N VAL A 215 0.06 7.36 8.77
CA VAL A 215 1.43 6.92 9.05
C VAL A 215 2.39 8.11 9.08
N GLU A 216 2.26 9.06 8.16
CA GLU A 216 3.06 10.30 8.21
C GLU A 216 2.72 11.15 9.45
N SER A 217 1.45 11.22 9.87
CA SER A 217 1.07 11.89 11.12
C SER A 217 1.74 11.27 12.36
N PHE A 218 1.89 9.94 12.41
CA PHE A 218 2.54 9.26 13.53
C PHE A 218 4.01 9.68 13.72
N ARG A 219 4.68 10.12 12.67
CA ARG A 219 6.06 10.63 12.75
C ARG A 219 6.18 11.91 13.56
N LEU A 220 5.09 12.65 13.75
CA LEU A 220 5.07 13.87 14.57
C LEU A 220 5.26 13.56 16.06
N ASP A 221 4.83 12.38 16.50
CA ASP A 221 4.93 11.95 17.89
C ASP A 221 6.31 11.40 18.25
N ASP A 222 7.10 10.97 17.27
CA ASP A 222 8.40 10.33 17.54
C ASP A 222 9.40 11.39 18.06
N PRO A 223 9.92 11.26 19.30
CA PRO A 223 10.88 12.22 19.85
C PRO A 223 12.25 12.14 19.17
N HIS A 224 12.55 11.09 18.41
CA HIS A 224 13.83 10.89 17.72
C HIS A 224 13.86 11.52 16.33
N ILE A 225 12.71 11.95 15.80
CA ILE A 225 12.64 12.61 14.49
C ILE A 225 12.92 14.12 14.64
N PRO A 226 13.91 14.68 13.94
CA PRO A 226 14.22 16.11 13.99
C PRO A 226 13.06 17.00 13.52
N GLY A 227 13.00 18.24 14.02
CA GLY A 227 11.92 19.19 13.69
C GLY A 227 11.69 19.41 12.20
N ARG A 228 12.76 19.50 11.40
CA ARG A 228 12.66 19.62 9.93
C ARG A 228 11.98 18.41 9.29
N GLU A 229 12.33 17.20 9.71
CA GLU A 229 11.70 15.98 9.19
C GLU A 229 10.23 15.87 9.62
N LYS A 230 9.87 16.41 10.80
CA LYS A 230 8.47 16.53 11.23
C LYS A 230 7.68 17.51 10.36
N GLU A 231 8.27 18.64 9.98
CA GLU A 231 7.63 19.58 9.05
C GLU A 231 7.38 18.95 7.67
N GLU A 232 8.32 18.16 7.17
CA GLU A 232 8.16 17.42 5.92
C GLU A 232 7.09 16.32 6.06
N ALA A 233 7.08 15.57 7.16
CA ALA A 233 6.04 14.57 7.44
C ALA A 233 4.64 15.20 7.54
N LEU A 234 4.53 16.38 8.17
CA LEU A 234 3.27 17.13 8.24
C LEU A 234 2.74 17.48 6.85
N LYS A 235 3.61 17.95 5.94
CA LYS A 235 3.22 18.28 4.56
C LYS A 235 2.76 17.04 3.80
N ARG A 236 3.53 15.95 3.86
CA ARG A 236 3.17 14.67 3.22
C ARG A 236 1.84 14.13 3.76
N ALA A 237 1.62 14.20 5.07
CA ALA A 237 0.35 13.79 5.68
C ALA A 237 -0.82 14.58 5.10
N GLN A 238 -0.71 15.91 5.01
CA GLN A 238 -1.73 16.78 4.41
C GLN A 238 -1.99 16.44 2.95
N GLU A 239 -0.95 16.19 2.15
CA GLU A 239 -1.06 15.80 0.74
C GLU A 239 -1.81 14.47 0.59
N TYR A 240 -1.50 13.47 1.41
CA TYR A 240 -2.21 12.19 1.42
C TYR A 240 -3.67 12.31 1.86
N PHE A 241 -3.99 13.13 2.87
CA PHE A 241 -5.39 13.34 3.28
C PHE A 241 -6.19 14.11 2.22
N ASN A 242 -5.57 15.07 1.53
CA ASN A 242 -6.20 15.73 0.38
C ASN A 242 -6.42 14.74 -0.76
N LEU A 243 -5.48 13.83 -1.02
CA LEU A 243 -5.63 12.77 -1.99
C LEU A 243 -6.78 11.82 -1.62
N ALA A 244 -6.89 11.41 -0.36
CA ALA A 244 -8.02 10.62 0.14
C ALA A 244 -9.35 11.33 -0.06
N ARG A 245 -9.42 12.63 0.24
CA ARG A 245 -10.60 13.48 0.00
C ARG A 245 -11.02 13.45 -1.47
N ARG A 246 -10.07 13.60 -2.41
CA ARG A 246 -10.37 13.57 -3.85
C ARG A 246 -11.02 12.26 -4.28
N TYR A 247 -10.55 11.12 -3.77
CA TYR A 247 -11.17 9.82 -4.06
C TYR A 247 -12.53 9.67 -3.39
N ALA A 248 -12.69 10.12 -2.14
CA ALA A 248 -13.97 10.05 -1.42
C ALA A 248 -15.11 10.80 -2.13
N GLN A 249 -14.78 11.76 -2.99
CA GLN A 249 -15.75 12.49 -3.82
C GLN A 249 -16.18 11.72 -5.09
N ARG A 250 -15.47 10.65 -5.47
CA ARG A 250 -15.74 9.85 -6.67
C ARG A 250 -16.69 8.67 -6.43
N PHE A 251 -16.95 8.31 -5.17
CA PHE A 251 -17.89 7.24 -4.78
C PHE A 251 -18.95 7.69 -3.76
#